data_AF-A0A2V8G8B7-F1
#
_entry.id   AF-A0A2V8G8B7-F1
#
_cell.length_a   1.000
_cell.length_b   1.000
_cell.length_c   1.000
_cell.angle_alpha   90.00
_cell.angle_beta   90.00
_cell.angle_gamma   90.00
#
_symmetry.space_group_name_H-M   'P 1'
#
loop_
_entity.id
_entity.type
_entity.pdbx_description
1 polymer ?
#
loop_
_entity_poly.entity_id
_entity_poly.type
_entity_poly.pdbx_seq_one_letter_code
_entity_poly.pdbx_strand_id
1 'polypeptide(L)'
;MNATECPREQDVLDAMAAGRWPDRCDAELSAHVASCAICADVVAVARAFREEHEAAWRDARVPPSGRVWWRAEMRARQDAARRAAQPITLVQGIAGACAAGIVAALIGFVWPAVWESLGVGTALGGVKDAFAAGVLQLAAISTSVPPQILLSLAIALAAAIVLMPLALYFVFSEK
;
A
#
# COMPACT_ATOMS: atom_id res chain seq x y z
N MET A 1 55.83 1.59 12.44
CA MET A 1 55.34 2.71 11.62
C MET A 1 55.32 2.19 10.19
N ASN A 2 54.16 1.74 9.73
CA ASN A 2 54.03 1.06 8.45
C ASN A 2 54.09 2.08 7.31
N ALA A 3 54.80 1.75 6.24
CA ALA A 3 54.94 2.56 5.03
C ALA A 3 53.64 2.70 4.22
N THR A 4 52.48 2.42 4.83
CA THR A 4 51.16 2.32 4.19
C THR A 4 50.18 3.39 4.66
N GLU A 5 50.51 4.19 5.67
CA GLU A 5 49.58 5.16 6.25
C GLU A 5 50.33 6.46 6.60
N CYS A 6 49.78 7.60 6.19
CA CYS A 6 50.34 8.90 6.50
C CYS A 6 49.49 9.62 7.56
N PRO A 7 50.08 10.14 8.66
CA PRO A 7 49.32 10.87 9.68
C PRO A 7 48.58 12.11 9.17
N ARG A 8 49.07 12.73 8.09
CA ARG A 8 48.51 13.95 7.48
C ARG A 8 47.56 13.64 6.32
N GLU A 9 47.32 12.36 6.02
CA GLU A 9 46.44 11.94 4.92
C GLU A 9 45.02 12.51 5.08
N GLN A 10 44.47 12.43 6.30
CA GLN A 10 43.14 12.96 6.59
C GLN A 10 43.04 14.47 6.35
N ASP A 11 44.07 15.24 6.74
CA ASP A 11 44.10 16.68 6.53
C ASP A 11 44.10 17.04 5.02
N VAL A 12 44.78 16.23 4.20
CA VAL A 12 44.80 16.36 2.74
C VAL A 12 43.42 16.03 2.15
N LEU A 13 42.79 14.94 2.59
CA LEU A 13 41.44 14.55 2.18
C LEU A 13 40.42 15.64 2.53
N ASP A 14 40.48 16.20 3.74
CA ASP A 14 39.59 17.26 4.18
C ASP A 14 39.80 18.56 3.40
N ALA A 15 41.04 18.93 3.12
CA ALA A 15 41.36 20.09 2.27
C ALA A 15 40.84 19.93 0.83
N MET A 16 40.88 18.71 0.31
CA MET A 16 40.34 18.35 -1.00
C MET A 16 38.81 18.33 -1.02
N ALA A 17 38.16 17.73 -0.01
CA ALA A 17 36.72 17.66 0.12
C ALA A 17 36.10 19.07 0.25
N ALA A 18 36.80 19.97 0.95
CA ALA A 18 36.40 21.37 1.08
C ALA A 18 36.73 22.24 -0.16
N GLY A 19 37.31 21.68 -1.23
CA GLY A 19 37.68 22.41 -2.44
C GLY A 19 38.74 23.49 -2.23
N ARG A 20 39.56 23.38 -1.17
CA ARG A 20 40.63 24.35 -0.86
C ARG A 20 41.94 24.03 -1.57
N TRP A 21 42.17 22.78 -1.93
CA TRP A 21 43.38 22.35 -2.61
C TRP A 21 43.37 22.72 -4.11
N PRO A 22 44.47 23.21 -4.71
CA PRO A 22 45.76 23.55 -4.10
C PRO A 22 45.89 25.00 -3.63
N ASP A 23 45.06 25.92 -4.13
CA ASP A 23 45.35 27.36 -4.03
C ASP A 23 45.00 27.97 -2.66
N ARG A 24 44.15 27.31 -1.88
CA ARG A 24 43.66 27.77 -0.56
C ARG A 24 43.99 26.80 0.57
N CYS A 25 44.94 25.89 0.36
CA CYS A 25 45.45 25.04 1.42
C CYS A 25 46.66 25.67 2.11
N ASP A 26 46.97 25.20 3.31
CA ASP A 26 48.18 25.60 4.03
C ASP A 26 49.44 25.23 3.21
N ALA A 27 50.43 26.12 3.20
CA ALA A 27 51.69 25.92 2.51
C ALA A 27 52.44 24.69 3.04
N GLU A 28 52.35 24.43 4.36
CA GLU A 28 52.95 23.25 4.98
C GLU A 28 52.33 21.95 4.46
N LEU A 29 51.00 21.92 4.30
CA LEU A 29 50.29 20.76 3.76
C LEU A 29 50.67 20.52 2.29
N SER A 30 50.83 21.60 1.51
CA SER A 30 51.27 21.50 0.12
C SER A 30 52.70 20.94 -0.01
N ALA A 31 53.61 21.38 0.86
CA ALA A 31 54.99 20.89 0.91
C ALA A 31 55.06 19.42 1.38
N HIS A 32 54.18 19.02 2.30
CA HIS A 32 54.06 17.64 2.74
C HIS A 32 53.67 16.72 1.58
N VAL A 33 52.63 17.06 0.80
CA VAL A 33 52.23 16.25 -0.36
C VAL A 33 53.35 16.13 -1.39
N ALA A 34 54.15 17.18 -1.60
CA ALA A 34 55.29 17.13 -2.51
C ALA A 34 56.40 16.14 -2.08
N SER A 35 56.47 15.81 -0.79
CA SER A 35 57.49 14.92 -0.22
C SER A 35 56.96 13.54 0.20
N CYS A 36 55.64 13.38 0.31
CA CYS A 36 54.99 12.14 0.74
C CYS A 36 54.32 11.43 -0.45
N ALA A 37 54.84 10.26 -0.83
CA ALA A 37 54.31 9.48 -1.95
C ALA A 37 52.84 9.03 -1.74
N ILE A 38 52.44 8.72 -0.51
CA ILE A 38 51.06 8.31 -0.18
C ILE A 38 50.10 9.47 -0.44
N CYS A 39 50.37 10.64 0.14
CA CYS A 39 49.51 11.81 -0.03
C CYS A 39 49.52 12.33 -1.48
N ALA A 40 50.64 12.19 -2.21
CA ALA A 40 50.72 12.51 -3.63
C ALA A 40 49.79 11.63 -4.48
N ASP A 41 49.75 10.33 -4.20
CA ASP A 41 48.86 9.38 -4.88
C ASP A 41 47.38 9.67 -4.57
N VAL A 42 47.05 9.90 -3.30
CA VAL A 42 45.70 10.30 -2.87
C VAL A 42 45.24 11.56 -3.61
N VAL A 43 46.10 12.58 -3.71
CA VAL A 43 45.79 13.81 -4.45
C VAL A 43 45.60 13.54 -5.95
N ALA A 44 46.44 12.70 -6.54
CA ALA A 44 46.35 12.36 -7.97
C ALA A 44 45.01 11.66 -8.28
N VAL A 45 44.66 10.62 -7.52
CA VAL A 45 43.40 9.88 -7.69
C VAL A 45 42.20 10.78 -7.46
N ALA A 46 42.17 11.52 -6.35
CA ALA A 46 41.02 12.37 -6.04
C ALA A 46 40.84 13.55 -7.01
N ARG A 47 41.93 14.07 -7.60
CA ARG A 47 41.84 15.06 -8.69
C ARG A 47 41.20 14.45 -9.92
N ALA A 48 41.64 13.26 -10.35
CA ALA A 48 41.05 12.57 -11.50
C ALA A 48 39.53 12.34 -11.30
N PHE A 49 39.11 11.86 -10.13
CA PHE A 49 37.68 11.70 -9.82
C PHE A 49 36.91 13.01 -9.82
N ARG A 50 37.48 14.11 -9.33
CA ARG A 50 36.83 15.43 -9.36
C ARG A 50 36.70 15.96 -10.78
N GLU A 51 37.74 15.85 -11.59
CA GLU A 51 37.71 16.26 -13.00
C GLU A 51 36.66 15.46 -13.80
N GLU A 52 36.59 14.14 -13.58
CA GLU A 52 35.56 13.29 -14.18
C GLU A 52 34.17 13.65 -13.67
N HIS A 53 34.02 13.89 -12.37
CA HIS A 53 32.75 14.34 -11.78
C HIS A 53 32.30 15.68 -12.38
N GLU A 54 33.19 16.65 -12.51
CA GLU A 54 32.89 17.95 -13.11
C GLU A 54 32.57 17.84 -14.60
N ALA A 55 33.22 16.94 -15.34
CA ALA A 55 32.89 16.64 -16.73
C ALA A 55 31.49 16.00 -16.83
N ALA A 56 31.21 14.97 -16.02
CA ALA A 56 29.91 14.32 -15.97
C ALA A 56 28.80 15.28 -15.55
N TRP A 57 29.09 16.19 -14.61
CA TRP A 57 28.14 17.21 -14.17
C TRP A 57 27.83 18.23 -15.27
N ARG A 58 28.83 18.65 -16.04
CA ARG A 58 28.64 19.53 -17.20
C ARG A 58 27.85 18.86 -18.32
N ASP A 59 28.08 17.57 -18.55
CA ASP A 59 27.37 16.78 -19.56
C ASP A 59 25.99 16.29 -19.11
N ALA A 60 25.67 16.43 -17.81
CA ALA A 60 24.40 16.02 -17.26
C ALA A 60 23.24 16.81 -17.86
N ARG A 61 22.48 16.16 -18.75
CA ARG A 61 21.24 16.70 -19.30
C ARG A 61 20.10 16.52 -18.30
N VAL A 62 19.98 17.45 -17.36
CA VAL A 62 18.84 17.48 -16.45
C VAL A 62 17.53 17.74 -17.22
N PRO A 63 16.46 16.96 -16.95
CA PRO A 63 15.17 17.21 -17.57
C PRO A 63 14.63 18.58 -17.14
N PRO A 64 13.86 19.26 -18.01
CA PRO A 64 13.24 20.54 -17.66
C PRO A 64 12.45 20.41 -16.36
N SER A 65 12.60 21.39 -15.45
CA SER A 65 11.92 21.41 -14.14
C SER A 65 10.40 21.23 -14.28
N GLY A 66 9.80 21.84 -15.31
CA GLY A 66 8.38 21.68 -15.63
C GLY A 66 7.96 20.24 -15.93
N ARG A 67 8.83 19.41 -16.53
CA ARG A 67 8.55 17.99 -16.79
C ARG A 67 8.56 17.17 -15.49
N VAL A 68 9.49 17.48 -14.58
CA VAL A 68 9.55 16.84 -13.26
C VAL A 68 8.34 17.23 -12.43
N TRP A 69 8.02 18.53 -12.37
CA TRP A 69 6.85 19.03 -11.68
C TRP A 69 5.55 18.45 -12.24
N TRP A 70 5.39 18.41 -13.56
CA TRP A 70 4.21 17.81 -14.19
C TRP A 70 4.02 16.33 -13.82
N ARG A 71 5.11 15.55 -13.79
CA ARG A 71 5.04 14.15 -13.34
C ARG A 71 4.66 14.04 -11.86
N ALA A 72 5.18 14.92 -11.02
CA ALA A 72 4.84 14.96 -9.60
C ALA A 72 3.36 15.35 -9.39
N GLU A 73 2.90 16.39 -10.07
CA GLU A 73 1.52 16.86 -10.05
C GLU A 73 0.54 15.79 -10.54
N MET A 74 0.89 15.06 -11.61
CA MET A 74 0.05 13.96 -12.08
C MET A 74 -0.06 12.81 -11.09
N ARG A 75 1.00 12.48 -10.35
CA ARG A 75 0.92 11.50 -9.24
C ARG A 75 0.03 12.03 -8.13
N ALA A 76 0.18 13.29 -7.73
CA ALA A 76 -0.66 13.91 -6.73
C ALA A 76 -2.16 13.89 -7.12
N ARG A 77 -2.47 14.16 -8.39
CA ARG A 77 -3.85 14.07 -8.91
C ARG A 77 -4.39 12.65 -8.95
N GLN A 78 -3.56 11.67 -9.33
CA GLN A 78 -3.95 10.26 -9.30
C GLN A 78 -4.23 9.79 -7.87
N ASP A 79 -3.40 10.20 -6.91
CA ASP A 79 -3.62 9.86 -5.50
C ASP A 79 -4.90 10.53 -4.97
N ALA A 80 -5.15 11.79 -5.32
CA ALA A 80 -6.40 12.47 -4.98
C ALA A 80 -7.62 11.77 -5.59
N ALA A 81 -7.55 11.35 -6.86
CA ALA A 81 -8.61 10.63 -7.54
C ALA A 81 -8.85 9.24 -6.90
N ARG A 82 -7.80 8.51 -6.52
CA ARG A 82 -7.93 7.23 -5.81
C ARG A 82 -8.62 7.41 -4.46
N ARG A 83 -8.25 8.44 -3.69
CA ARG A 83 -8.92 8.77 -2.42
C ARG A 83 -10.38 9.13 -2.62
N ALA A 84 -10.71 9.85 -3.70
CA ALA A 84 -12.10 10.18 -4.04
C ALA A 84 -12.92 8.98 -4.55
N ALA A 85 -12.28 7.99 -5.16
CA ALA A 85 -12.96 6.79 -5.69
C ALA A 85 -13.30 5.76 -4.61
N GLN A 86 -12.52 5.68 -3.53
CA GLN A 86 -12.74 4.74 -2.42
C GLN A 86 -14.18 4.76 -1.83
N PRO A 87 -14.82 5.91 -1.56
CA PRO A 87 -16.20 5.92 -1.06
C PRO A 87 -17.23 5.46 -2.10
N ILE A 88 -17.00 5.70 -3.39
CA ILE A 88 -17.95 5.34 -4.46
C ILE A 88 -18.12 3.83 -4.54
N THR A 89 -16.99 3.11 -4.47
CA THR A 89 -17.00 1.65 -4.50
C THR A 89 -17.64 1.02 -3.25
N LEU A 90 -17.56 1.65 -2.08
CA LEU A 90 -18.27 1.20 -0.88
C LEU A 90 -19.79 1.27 -1.07
N VAL A 91 -20.28 2.39 -1.62
CA VAL A 91 -21.72 2.56 -1.89
C VAL A 91 -22.22 1.54 -2.91
N GLN A 92 -21.44 1.26 -3.96
CA GLN A 92 -21.78 0.23 -4.94
C GLN A 92 -21.82 -1.18 -4.31
N GLY A 93 -20.88 -1.49 -3.40
CA GLY A 93 -20.89 -2.74 -2.65
C GLY A 93 -22.15 -2.92 -1.80
N ILE A 94 -22.55 -1.87 -1.08
CA ILE A 94 -23.79 -1.86 -0.28
C ILE A 94 -25.02 -2.03 -1.18
N ALA A 95 -25.10 -1.27 -2.27
CA ALA A 95 -26.21 -1.37 -3.21
C ALA A 95 -26.33 -2.78 -3.83
N GLY A 96 -25.20 -3.39 -4.19
CA GLY A 96 -25.16 -4.77 -4.69
C GLY A 96 -25.63 -5.79 -3.65
N ALA A 97 -25.21 -5.65 -2.39
CA ALA A 97 -25.65 -6.51 -1.30
C ALA A 97 -27.16 -6.39 -1.04
N CYS A 98 -27.71 -5.17 -1.04
CA CYS A 98 -29.15 -4.94 -0.93
C CYS A 98 -29.91 -5.57 -2.09
N ALA A 99 -29.45 -5.36 -3.33
CA ALA A 99 -30.07 -5.93 -4.52
C ALA A 99 -30.07 -7.47 -4.49
N ALA A 100 -28.95 -8.09 -4.12
CA ALA A 100 -28.85 -9.54 -3.96
C ALA A 100 -29.81 -10.07 -2.87
N GLY A 101 -29.90 -9.37 -1.74
CA GLY A 101 -30.85 -9.70 -0.67
C GLY A 101 -32.31 -9.65 -1.13
N ILE A 102 -32.69 -8.64 -1.90
CA ILE A 102 -34.04 -8.50 -2.46
C ILE A 102 -34.32 -9.65 -3.45
N VAL A 103 -33.40 -9.96 -4.35
CA VAL A 103 -33.56 -11.06 -5.31
C VAL A 103 -33.71 -12.39 -4.59
N ALA A 104 -32.89 -12.67 -3.57
CA ALA A 104 -33.00 -13.89 -2.78
C ALA A 104 -34.34 -13.98 -2.04
N ALA A 105 -34.82 -12.87 -1.48
CA ALA A 105 -36.13 -12.81 -0.81
C ALA A 105 -37.28 -13.06 -1.80
N LEU A 106 -37.23 -12.47 -3.00
CA LEU A 106 -38.24 -12.67 -4.03
C LEU A 106 -38.24 -14.10 -4.56
N ILE A 107 -37.07 -14.70 -4.79
CA ILE A 107 -36.96 -16.11 -5.17
C ILE A 107 -37.54 -16.98 -4.06
N GLY A 108 -37.14 -16.76 -2.80
CA GLY A 108 -37.69 -17.50 -1.65
C GLY A 108 -39.22 -17.38 -1.50
N PHE A 109 -39.79 -16.24 -1.88
CA PHE A 109 -41.23 -15.98 -1.77
C PHE A 109 -42.05 -16.50 -2.97
N VAL A 110 -41.54 -16.38 -4.20
CA VAL A 110 -42.28 -16.71 -5.43
C VAL A 110 -42.13 -18.19 -5.81
N TRP A 111 -40.96 -18.76 -5.55
CA TRP A 111 -40.62 -20.13 -5.95
C TRP A 111 -41.48 -21.25 -5.28
N PRO A 112 -41.94 -21.12 -4.02
CA PRO A 112 -42.82 -22.10 -3.40
C PRO A 112 -44.17 -22.25 -4.14
N ALA A 113 -44.77 -21.13 -4.55
CA ALA A 113 -46.04 -21.12 -5.27
C ALA A 113 -45.92 -21.76 -6.68
N VAL A 114 -44.77 -21.56 -7.32
CA VAL A 114 -44.47 -22.18 -8.62
C VAL A 114 -44.30 -23.69 -8.50
N TRP A 115 -43.59 -24.20 -7.48
CA TRP A 115 -43.41 -25.64 -7.28
C TRP A 115 -44.67 -26.38 -6.84
N GLU A 116 -45.57 -25.75 -6.08
CA GLU A 116 -46.89 -26.33 -5.79
C GLU A 116 -47.74 -26.48 -7.06
N SER A 117 -47.66 -25.52 -7.98
CA SER A 117 -48.38 -25.60 -9.25
C SER A 117 -47.84 -26.63 -10.25
N LEU A 118 -46.56 -27.01 -10.13
CA LEU A 118 -45.87 -27.95 -11.04
C LEU A 118 -45.87 -29.42 -10.54
N GLY A 119 -46.43 -29.71 -9.37
CA GLY A 119 -46.62 -31.09 -8.89
C GLY A 119 -45.34 -31.83 -8.49
N VAL A 120 -44.22 -31.13 -8.30
CA VAL A 120 -42.90 -31.72 -7.96
C VAL A 120 -42.61 -31.65 -6.44
N GLY A 121 -43.60 -31.28 -5.62
CA GLY A 121 -43.43 -30.87 -4.22
C GLY A 121 -42.90 -31.91 -3.22
N THR A 122 -42.83 -33.20 -3.57
CA THR A 122 -42.48 -34.26 -2.61
C THR A 122 -40.97 -34.44 -2.40
N ALA A 123 -40.11 -33.98 -3.31
CA ALA A 123 -38.65 -34.13 -3.16
C ALA A 123 -37.99 -32.95 -2.40
N LEU A 124 -38.58 -31.76 -2.44
CA LEU A 124 -38.05 -30.54 -1.79
C LEU A 124 -38.84 -30.09 -0.56
N GLY A 125 -39.97 -30.75 -0.26
CA GLY A 125 -40.70 -30.56 1.00
C GLY A 125 -39.82 -30.73 2.23
N GLY A 126 -38.87 -31.65 2.20
CA GLY A 126 -37.91 -31.86 3.30
C GLY A 126 -37.01 -30.65 3.59
N VAL A 127 -36.68 -29.82 2.58
CA VAL A 127 -35.90 -28.59 2.80
C VAL A 127 -36.77 -27.47 3.35
N LYS A 128 -38.04 -27.37 2.90
CA LYS A 128 -39.02 -26.43 3.47
C LYS A 128 -39.32 -26.78 4.93
N ASP A 129 -39.48 -28.06 5.24
CA ASP A 129 -39.80 -28.53 6.57
C ASP A 129 -38.57 -28.39 7.49
N ALA A 130 -37.35 -28.59 6.97
CA ALA A 130 -36.11 -28.31 7.69
C ALA A 130 -35.89 -26.81 7.96
N PHE A 131 -36.23 -25.93 7.01
CA PHE A 131 -36.13 -24.48 7.18
C PHE A 131 -37.21 -23.95 8.12
N ALA A 132 -38.46 -24.40 7.98
CA ALA A 132 -39.56 -24.07 8.88
C ALA A 132 -39.32 -24.62 10.30
N ALA A 133 -38.80 -25.84 10.43
CA ALA A 133 -38.36 -26.40 11.71
C ALA A 133 -37.18 -25.62 12.29
N GLY A 134 -36.24 -25.17 11.47
CA GLY A 134 -35.13 -24.30 11.89
C GLY A 134 -35.59 -22.92 12.38
N VAL A 135 -36.55 -22.30 11.69
CA VAL A 135 -37.17 -21.02 12.10
C VAL A 135 -38.02 -21.20 13.36
N LEU A 136 -38.77 -22.31 13.48
CA LEU A 136 -39.55 -22.63 14.68
C LEU A 136 -38.65 -22.99 15.86
N GLN A 137 -37.51 -23.66 15.64
CA GLN A 137 -36.48 -23.89 16.66
C GLN A 137 -35.82 -22.59 17.10
N LEU A 138 -35.50 -21.66 16.17
CA LEU A 138 -35.01 -20.32 16.51
C LEU A 138 -36.04 -19.51 17.32
N ALA A 139 -37.33 -19.60 16.97
CA ALA A 139 -38.42 -19.00 17.74
C ALA A 139 -38.64 -19.68 19.10
N ALA A 140 -38.42 -21.00 19.21
CA ALA A 140 -38.47 -21.72 20.48
C ALA A 140 -37.28 -21.36 21.39
N ILE A 141 -36.08 -21.21 20.84
CA ILE A 141 -34.89 -20.72 21.56
C ILE A 141 -35.10 -19.25 22.04
N SER A 142 -35.91 -18.45 21.34
CA SER A 142 -36.30 -17.10 21.79
C SER A 142 -37.14 -17.08 23.07
N THR A 143 -37.77 -18.18 23.47
CA THR A 143 -38.53 -18.26 24.74
C THR A 143 -37.66 -18.69 25.92
N SER A 144 -36.49 -19.30 25.66
CA SER A 144 -35.56 -19.80 26.68
C SER A 144 -34.29 -18.95 26.83
N VAL A 145 -34.09 -17.97 25.94
CA VAL A 145 -32.92 -17.07 25.92
C VAL A 145 -33.38 -15.64 26.23
N PRO A 146 -32.70 -14.92 27.15
CA PRO A 146 -33.10 -13.56 27.49
C PRO A 146 -32.93 -12.62 26.27
N PRO A 147 -33.85 -11.65 26.09
CA PRO A 147 -33.99 -10.86 24.84
C PRO A 147 -32.72 -10.10 24.43
N GLN A 148 -31.83 -9.79 25.38
CA GLN A 148 -30.52 -9.19 25.09
C GLN A 148 -29.59 -10.07 24.23
N ILE A 149 -29.63 -11.41 24.38
CA ILE A 149 -28.73 -12.31 23.64
C ILE A 149 -29.25 -12.54 22.21
N LEU A 150 -30.57 -12.64 22.03
CA LEU A 150 -31.19 -12.78 20.71
C LEU A 150 -30.91 -11.55 19.83
N LEU A 151 -30.98 -10.35 20.43
CA LEU A 151 -30.65 -9.10 19.75
C LEU A 151 -29.18 -9.08 19.32
N SER A 152 -28.25 -9.52 20.18
CA SER A 152 -26.82 -9.59 19.84
C SER A 152 -26.52 -10.60 18.73
N LEU A 153 -27.23 -11.73 18.67
CA LEU A 153 -27.03 -12.75 17.64
C LEU A 153 -27.61 -12.31 16.29
N ALA A 154 -28.77 -11.64 16.30
CA ALA A 154 -29.36 -11.05 15.10
C ALA A 154 -28.49 -9.89 14.56
N ILE A 155 -27.96 -9.05 15.46
CA ILE A 155 -27.01 -7.99 15.10
C ILE A 155 -25.70 -8.61 14.60
N ALA A 156 -25.19 -9.70 15.19
CA ALA A 156 -23.98 -10.37 14.75
C ALA A 156 -24.14 -11.05 13.38
N LEU A 157 -25.31 -11.65 13.10
CA LEU A 157 -25.61 -12.26 11.80
C LEU A 157 -25.81 -11.19 10.71
N ALA A 158 -26.54 -10.12 11.02
CA ALA A 158 -26.67 -8.98 10.13
C ALA A 158 -25.32 -8.30 9.89
N ALA A 159 -24.51 -8.14 10.94
CA ALA A 159 -23.15 -7.64 10.84
C ALA A 159 -22.27 -8.57 10.00
N ALA A 160 -22.36 -9.90 10.14
CA ALA A 160 -21.60 -10.85 9.33
C ALA A 160 -22.00 -10.81 7.85
N ILE A 161 -23.30 -10.68 7.54
CA ILE A 161 -23.82 -10.56 6.17
C ILE A 161 -23.37 -9.23 5.53
N VAL A 162 -23.24 -8.16 6.31
CA VAL A 162 -22.75 -6.85 5.85
C VAL A 162 -21.21 -6.78 5.81
N LEU A 163 -20.51 -7.44 6.74
CA LEU A 163 -19.05 -7.45 6.85
C LEU A 163 -18.40 -8.37 5.82
N MET A 164 -19.06 -9.45 5.40
CA MET A 164 -18.52 -10.38 4.40
C MET A 164 -18.23 -9.71 3.03
N PRO A 165 -19.15 -8.91 2.44
CA PRO A 165 -18.83 -8.16 1.22
C PRO A 165 -17.81 -7.04 1.45
N LEU A 166 -17.78 -6.46 2.66
CA LEU A 166 -16.81 -5.42 3.02
C LEU A 166 -15.38 -5.97 3.16
N ALA A 167 -15.23 -7.18 3.72
CA ALA A 167 -13.96 -7.90 3.83
C ALA A 167 -13.44 -8.35 2.46
N LEU A 168 -14.32 -8.84 1.59
CA LEU A 168 -13.97 -9.14 0.19
C LEU A 168 -13.50 -7.89 -0.55
N TYR A 169 -14.15 -6.75 -0.34
CA TYR A 169 -13.74 -5.48 -0.94
C TYR A 169 -12.34 -5.03 -0.48
N PHE A 170 -12.01 -5.14 0.81
CA PHE A 170 -10.67 -4.81 1.31
C PHE A 170 -9.59 -5.71 0.74
N VAL A 171 -9.84 -7.02 0.64
CA VAL A 171 -8.89 -8.00 0.08
C VAL A 171 -8.59 -7.74 -1.40
N PHE A 172 -9.58 -7.27 -2.18
CA PHE A 172 -9.37 -6.89 -3.58
C PHE A 172 -8.80 -5.49 -3.78
N SER A 173 -8.88 -4.60 -2.78
CA SER A 173 -8.34 -3.24 -2.84
C SER A 173 -6.83 -3.17 -2.53
N GLU A 174 -6.25 -4.18 -1.88
CA GLU A 174 -4.83 -4.21 -1.50
C GLU A 174 -3.89 -4.79 -2.57
N LYS A 175 -4.42 -5.20 -3.73
CA LYS A 175 -3.66 -5.77 -4.85
C LYS A 175 -3.66 -4.85 -6.06
#